data_AF-A0A954W9N1-F1
#
_entry.id   AF-A0A954W9N1-F1
#
_cell.length_a   1.000
_cell.length_b   1.000
_cell.length_c   1.000
_cell.angle_alpha   90.00
_cell.angle_beta   90.00
_cell.angle_gamma   90.00
#
_symmetry.space_group_name_H-M   'P 1'
#
loop_
_entity.id
_entity.type
_entity.pdbx_description
1 polymer ?
#
loop_
_entity_poly.entity_id
_entity_poly.type
_entity_poly.pdbx_seq_one_letter_code
_entity_poly.pdbx_strand_id
1 'polypeptide(L)'
;LVDKVYTIEIVSPLSKSAEKRIRDLGYTNVHCLDGDGYQGWPEHAPFDKIIVTCSPEKIPVPLVEQLREGGLMVIPLGERFQQSLCLVRKKDGELHREVLESTFFIPMTGKAEELRERLGDEATPQLENGGFEETTARGVPLGWYYLRQAELISDGRVHAGQRSMRFASESKDRTAHALQAFGCDGERFRQLRVSARVRLDRVPAVTDRSDFAGLQIHFYDDRRMSVGSQLIGPWTGTSDWSRREEVIRIPPRAKLAVLGIGLFGLTGEMLFDDVRVEAVSP
;
A
#
# COMPACT_ATOMS: atom_id res chain seq x y z
N LEU A 1 -7.69 20.55 18.61
CA LEU A 1 -7.65 19.48 19.63
C LEU A 1 -9.05 18.91 19.77
N VAL A 2 -9.18 17.62 20.10
CA VAL A 2 -10.48 16.93 20.31
C VAL A 2 -10.73 16.72 21.80
N ASP A 3 -11.99 16.59 22.21
CA ASP A 3 -12.35 16.38 23.62
C ASP A 3 -11.85 15.02 24.11
N LYS A 4 -12.26 13.92 23.46
CA LYS A 4 -11.86 12.55 23.82
C LYS A 4 -11.47 11.73 22.61
N VAL A 5 -10.61 10.73 22.83
CA VAL A 5 -10.25 9.69 21.86
C VAL A 5 -10.48 8.33 22.47
N TYR A 6 -11.11 7.44 21.72
CA TYR A 6 -11.31 6.04 22.08
C TYR A 6 -10.57 5.19 21.06
N THR A 7 -9.67 4.33 21.52
CA THR A 7 -8.83 3.47 20.67
C THR A 7 -8.96 2.02 21.09
N ILE A 8 -9.03 1.12 20.12
CA ILE A 8 -9.25 -0.31 20.31
C ILE A 8 -8.10 -1.05 19.62
N GLU A 9 -7.49 -1.99 20.33
CA GLU A 9 -6.44 -2.88 19.82
C GLU A 9 -6.74 -4.31 20.28
N ILE A 10 -6.74 -5.26 19.34
CA ILE A 10 -7.11 -6.65 19.60
C ILE A 10 -5.93 -7.48 20.15
N VAL A 11 -4.71 -7.01 19.92
CA VAL A 11 -3.48 -7.64 20.43
C VAL A 11 -3.15 -7.06 21.80
N SER A 12 -3.55 -7.78 22.85
CA SER A 12 -3.41 -7.35 24.26
C SER A 12 -2.03 -6.75 24.64
N PRO A 13 -0.87 -7.35 24.27
CA PRO A 13 0.44 -6.75 24.56
C PRO A 13 0.64 -5.36 23.91
N LEU A 14 0.12 -5.15 22.70
CA LEU A 14 0.21 -3.86 22.01
C LEU A 14 -0.72 -2.83 22.67
N SER A 15 -1.95 -3.23 23.00
CA SER A 15 -2.92 -2.37 23.70
C SER A 15 -2.34 -1.83 25.02
N LYS A 16 -1.80 -2.73 25.86
CA LYS A 16 -1.18 -2.38 27.15
C LYS A 16 0.05 -1.48 26.99
N SER A 17 0.87 -1.75 25.99
CA SER A 17 2.06 -0.94 25.67
C SER A 17 1.67 0.47 25.23
N ALA A 18 0.64 0.59 24.38
CA ALA A 18 0.11 1.87 23.94
C ALA A 18 -0.50 2.67 25.10
N GLU A 19 -1.35 2.05 25.92
CA GLU A 19 -1.96 2.68 27.10
C GLU A 19 -0.89 3.21 28.08
N LYS A 20 0.16 2.42 28.35
CA LYS A 20 1.29 2.87 29.16
C LYS A 20 1.96 4.10 28.56
N ARG A 21 2.29 4.09 27.27
CA ARG A 21 2.94 5.21 26.59
C ARG A 21 2.09 6.47 26.59
N ILE A 22 0.78 6.33 26.35
CA ILE A 22 -0.19 7.44 26.39
C ILE A 22 -0.19 8.10 27.77
N ARG A 23 -0.25 7.28 28.83
CA ARG A 23 -0.19 7.73 30.22
C ARG A 23 1.14 8.42 30.55
N ASP A 24 2.27 7.84 30.17
CA ASP A 24 3.60 8.40 30.42
C ASP A 24 3.81 9.76 29.72
N LEU A 25 3.17 9.98 28.56
CA LEU A 25 3.17 11.25 27.83
C LEU A 25 2.17 12.28 28.39
N GLY A 26 1.39 11.93 29.41
CA GLY A 26 0.46 12.85 30.09
C GLY A 26 -0.86 13.07 29.36
N TYR A 27 -1.22 12.24 28.39
CA TYR A 27 -2.53 12.33 27.73
C TYR A 27 -3.62 11.74 28.62
N THR A 28 -4.56 12.59 29.06
CA THR A 28 -5.63 12.21 29.99
C THR A 28 -6.98 11.96 29.32
N ASN A 29 -7.10 12.28 28.03
CA ASN A 29 -8.34 12.21 27.27
C ASN A 29 -8.37 11.07 26.23
N VAL A 30 -7.46 10.10 26.34
CA VAL A 30 -7.38 8.93 25.47
C VAL A 30 -7.70 7.69 26.27
N HIS A 31 -8.69 6.92 25.82
CA HIS A 31 -9.17 5.70 26.46
C HIS A 31 -8.85 4.50 25.56
N CYS A 32 -8.21 3.48 26.13
CA CYS A 32 -7.81 2.27 25.42
C CYS A 32 -8.72 1.10 25.77
N LEU A 33 -9.10 0.31 24.77
CA LEU A 33 -9.79 -0.97 24.92
C LEU A 33 -8.94 -2.08 24.30
N ASP A 34 -8.75 -3.16 25.06
CA ASP A 34 -8.24 -4.44 24.57
C ASP A 34 -9.45 -5.24 24.04
N GLY A 35 -9.61 -5.30 22.72
CA GLY A 35 -10.84 -5.84 22.12
C GLY A 35 -10.87 -5.85 20.59
N ASP A 36 -11.93 -6.42 20.03
CA ASP A 36 -12.13 -6.49 18.58
C ASP A 36 -12.69 -5.17 18.04
N GLY A 37 -11.84 -4.42 17.32
CA GLY A 37 -12.21 -3.15 16.70
C GLY A 37 -13.32 -3.26 15.66
N TYR A 38 -13.63 -4.46 15.13
CA TYR A 38 -14.79 -4.66 14.24
C TYR A 38 -16.11 -4.30 14.93
N GLN A 39 -16.20 -4.53 16.25
CA GLN A 39 -17.39 -4.28 17.05
C GLN A 39 -17.56 -2.80 17.42
N GLY A 40 -16.52 -1.97 17.21
CA GLY A 40 -16.48 -0.60 17.74
C GLY A 40 -16.55 -0.56 19.27
N TRP A 41 -17.09 0.53 19.81
CA TRP A 41 -17.26 0.74 21.25
C TRP A 41 -18.63 1.39 21.54
N PRO A 42 -19.71 0.58 21.54
CA PRO A 42 -21.10 1.07 21.64
C PRO A 42 -21.37 1.99 22.83
N GLU A 43 -20.73 1.75 23.97
CA GLU A 43 -20.88 2.52 25.21
C GLU A 43 -20.44 3.99 25.09
N HIS A 44 -19.67 4.32 24.06
CA HIS A 44 -19.18 5.68 23.78
C HIS A 44 -19.67 6.23 22.44
N ALA A 45 -20.55 5.49 21.75
CA ALA A 45 -21.22 5.95 20.55
C ALA A 45 -22.28 7.03 20.89
N PRO A 46 -22.65 7.90 19.91
CA PRO A 46 -22.11 7.95 18.56
C PRO A 46 -20.80 8.76 18.46
N PHE A 47 -19.94 8.40 17.52
CA PHE A 47 -18.68 9.08 17.24
C PHE A 47 -18.83 10.14 16.14
N ASP A 48 -18.15 11.28 16.32
CA ASP A 48 -17.95 12.28 15.26
C ASP A 48 -17.13 11.74 14.09
N LYS A 49 -16.08 10.99 14.44
CA LYS A 49 -15.08 10.49 13.52
C LYS A 49 -14.64 9.10 13.92
N ILE A 50 -14.50 8.21 12.94
CA ILE A 50 -13.91 6.88 13.12
C ILE A 50 -12.71 6.78 12.19
N ILE A 51 -11.57 6.34 12.74
CA ILE A 51 -10.35 6.09 11.95
C ILE A 51 -9.99 4.63 12.16
N VAL A 52 -9.96 3.87 11.06
CA VAL A 52 -9.59 2.45 11.08
C VAL A 52 -8.20 2.32 10.46
N THR A 53 -7.27 1.70 11.18
CA THR A 53 -5.85 1.57 10.77
C THR A 53 -5.48 0.12 10.43
N CYS A 54 -6.45 -0.65 9.98
CA CYS A 54 -6.35 -2.01 9.45
C CYS A 54 -7.45 -2.21 8.39
N SER A 55 -7.23 -3.07 7.41
CA SER A 55 -8.12 -3.21 6.25
C SER A 55 -9.10 -4.38 6.42
N PRO A 56 -10.40 -4.11 6.59
CA PRO A 56 -11.46 -5.08 6.29
C PRO A 56 -11.82 -5.05 4.79
N GLU A 57 -12.51 -6.09 4.31
CA GLU A 57 -13.00 -6.13 2.92
C GLU A 57 -14.25 -5.27 2.72
N LYS A 58 -15.11 -5.23 3.74
CA LYS A 58 -16.37 -4.50 3.76
C LYS A 58 -16.39 -3.61 5.01
N ILE A 59 -17.11 -2.49 4.93
CA ILE A 59 -17.26 -1.58 6.07
C ILE A 59 -18.00 -2.34 7.19
N PRO A 60 -17.43 -2.44 8.41
CA PRO A 60 -18.11 -3.09 9.53
C PRO A 60 -19.41 -2.37 9.90
N VAL A 61 -20.52 -3.10 9.88
CA VAL A 61 -21.86 -2.57 10.23
C VAL A 61 -21.88 -1.92 11.62
N PRO A 62 -21.26 -2.49 12.68
CA PRO A 62 -21.24 -1.85 14.00
C PRO A 62 -20.62 -0.44 13.99
N LEU A 63 -19.57 -0.23 13.16
CA LEU A 63 -18.94 1.09 13.04
C LEU A 63 -19.84 2.10 12.31
N VAL A 64 -20.68 1.64 11.38
CA VAL A 64 -21.67 2.49 10.69
C VAL A 64 -22.78 2.94 11.64
N GLU A 65 -23.26 2.03 12.50
CA GLU A 65 -24.27 2.30 13.51
C GLU A 65 -23.76 3.31 14.55
N GLN A 66 -22.49 3.18 14.92
CA GLN A 66 -21.83 4.06 15.90
C GLN A 66 -21.35 5.39 15.30
N LEU A 67 -21.38 5.57 13.97
CA LEU A 67 -21.07 6.85 13.33
C LEU A 67 -22.29 7.76 13.37
N ARG A 68 -22.11 8.99 13.89
CA ARG A 68 -23.20 9.98 13.92
C ARG A 68 -23.60 10.46 12.51
N GLU A 69 -24.81 10.96 12.39
CA GLU A 69 -25.27 11.68 11.20
C GLU A 69 -24.37 12.90 10.92
N GLY A 70 -23.93 13.06 9.67
CA GLY A 70 -22.89 14.03 9.27
C GLY A 70 -21.45 13.66 9.67
N GLY A 71 -21.25 12.55 10.37
CA GLY A 71 -19.95 12.05 10.80
C GLY A 71 -19.08 11.53 9.66
N LEU A 72 -17.79 11.36 9.95
CA LEU A 72 -16.79 10.89 8.98
C LEU A 72 -16.11 9.60 9.43
N MET A 73 -15.89 8.69 8.51
CA MET A 73 -15.03 7.52 8.73
C MET A 73 -13.92 7.51 7.69
N VAL A 74 -12.68 7.29 8.14
CA VAL A 74 -11.55 7.00 7.27
C VAL A 74 -11.16 5.55 7.50
N ILE A 75 -11.23 4.74 6.44
CA ILE A 75 -11.04 3.29 6.52
C ILE A 75 -10.35 2.78 5.26
N PRO A 76 -9.27 1.99 5.36
CA PRO A 76 -8.77 1.23 4.23
C PRO A 76 -9.73 0.08 3.94
N LEU A 77 -10.16 -0.05 2.68
CA LEU A 77 -11.10 -1.07 2.23
C LEU A 77 -10.56 -1.82 1.03
N GLY A 78 -10.72 -3.13 1.03
CA GLY A 78 -10.49 -3.97 -0.13
C GLY A 78 -9.92 -5.35 0.23
N GLU A 79 -9.47 -6.05 -0.80
CA GLU A 79 -8.88 -7.37 -0.70
C GLU A 79 -7.46 -7.31 -0.11
N ARG A 80 -6.77 -8.46 0.03
CA ARG A 80 -5.43 -8.47 0.63
C ARG A 80 -4.46 -7.58 -0.14
N PHE A 81 -4.41 -7.79 -1.45
CA PHE A 81 -3.60 -7.11 -2.45
C PHE A 81 -3.90 -5.62 -2.62
N GLN A 82 -5.20 -5.35 -2.55
CA GLN A 82 -5.83 -4.25 -3.28
C GLN A 82 -6.72 -3.51 -2.32
N GLN A 83 -6.16 -2.48 -1.70
CA GLN A 83 -6.87 -1.69 -0.72
C GLN A 83 -6.85 -0.24 -1.15
N SER A 84 -7.92 0.46 -0.82
CA SER A 84 -7.96 1.91 -0.98
C SER A 84 -8.42 2.56 0.30
N LEU A 85 -7.72 3.63 0.69
CA LEU A 85 -8.12 4.48 1.79
C LEU A 85 -9.36 5.26 1.36
N CYS A 86 -10.45 5.08 2.09
CA CYS A 86 -11.73 5.66 1.76
C CYS A 86 -12.16 6.67 2.82
N LEU A 87 -12.68 7.80 2.39
CA LEU A 87 -13.47 8.71 3.22
C LEU A 87 -14.95 8.33 3.06
N VAL A 88 -15.60 8.03 4.17
CA VAL A 88 -17.02 7.72 4.23
C VAL A 88 -17.71 8.81 5.03
N ARG A 89 -18.76 9.39 4.47
CA ARG A 89 -19.62 10.35 5.15
C ARG A 89 -21.01 9.76 5.33
N LYS A 90 -21.54 9.81 6.55
CA LYS A 90 -22.94 9.48 6.79
C LYS A 90 -23.80 10.71 6.50
N LYS A 91 -24.75 10.58 5.59
CA LYS A 91 -25.70 11.63 5.23
C LYS A 91 -27.09 11.03 5.03
N ASP A 92 -28.09 11.57 5.73
CA ASP A 92 -29.49 11.14 5.65
C ASP A 92 -29.67 9.63 5.90
N GLY A 93 -28.84 9.06 6.80
CA GLY A 93 -28.81 7.62 7.08
C GLY A 93 -28.03 6.77 6.08
N GLU A 94 -27.58 7.33 4.95
CA GLU A 94 -26.81 6.66 3.91
C GLU A 94 -25.31 6.93 4.01
N LEU A 95 -24.51 6.03 3.42
CA LEU A 95 -23.06 6.17 3.36
C LEU A 95 -22.62 6.66 1.98
N HIS A 96 -22.02 7.85 1.94
CA HIS A 96 -21.32 8.35 0.76
C HIS A 96 -19.83 8.07 0.88
N ARG A 97 -19.32 7.23 -0.01
CA ARG A 97 -17.91 6.82 -0.06
C ARG A 97 -17.14 7.58 -1.14
N GLU A 98 -15.99 8.09 -0.78
CA GLU A 98 -14.98 8.65 -1.67
C GLU A 98 -13.68 7.84 -1.52
N VAL A 99 -13.10 7.38 -2.64
CA VAL A 99 -11.79 6.74 -2.64
C VAL A 99 -10.71 7.82 -2.71
N LEU A 100 -9.85 7.89 -1.69
CA LEU A 100 -8.81 8.91 -1.59
C LEU A 100 -7.55 8.50 -2.36
N GLU A 101 -6.98 7.35 -2.00
CA GLU A 101 -5.74 6.80 -2.57
C GLU A 101 -5.67 5.29 -2.34
N SER A 102 -4.87 4.58 -3.13
CA SER A 102 -4.53 3.20 -2.85
C SER A 102 -3.58 3.08 -1.66
N THR A 103 -3.69 1.99 -0.91
CA THR A 103 -2.94 1.77 0.32
C THR A 103 -2.67 0.28 0.55
N PHE A 104 -1.86 -0.04 1.55
CA PHE A 104 -1.59 -1.41 1.95
C PHE A 104 -1.36 -1.50 3.46
N PHE A 105 -2.47 -1.67 4.18
CA PHE A 105 -2.53 -1.88 5.62
C PHE A 105 -2.51 -3.38 5.96
N ILE A 106 -2.17 -3.65 7.23
CA ILE A 106 -2.42 -4.96 7.82
C ILE A 106 -3.92 -5.27 7.79
N PRO A 107 -4.30 -6.54 7.66
CA PRO A 107 -5.69 -6.92 7.69
C PRO A 107 -6.34 -6.69 9.06
N MET A 108 -7.62 -6.33 9.06
CA MET A 108 -8.43 -6.36 10.28
C MET A 108 -8.67 -7.81 10.67
N THR A 109 -8.17 -8.23 11.84
CA THR A 109 -8.36 -9.59 12.37
C THR A 109 -9.66 -9.69 13.19
N GLY A 110 -9.91 -10.82 13.85
CA GLY A 110 -11.13 -11.02 14.63
C GLY A 110 -12.33 -11.26 13.72
N LYS A 111 -13.48 -10.64 14.04
CA LYS A 111 -14.72 -10.90 13.31
C LYS A 111 -14.64 -10.53 11.82
N ALA A 112 -13.87 -9.50 11.48
CA ALA A 112 -13.62 -9.11 10.10
C ALA A 112 -13.00 -10.23 9.27
N GLU A 113 -12.08 -11.00 9.86
CA GLU A 113 -11.39 -12.09 9.18
C GLU A 113 -12.27 -13.32 9.00
N GLU A 114 -13.11 -13.61 9.99
CA GLU A 114 -14.10 -14.70 9.89
C GLU A 114 -15.10 -14.48 8.74
N LEU A 115 -15.41 -13.22 8.45
CA LEU A 115 -16.36 -12.81 7.41
C LEU A 115 -15.68 -12.59 6.06
N ARG A 116 -14.37 -12.81 5.95
CA ARG A 116 -13.58 -12.57 4.74
C ARG A 116 -14.01 -13.50 3.61
N GLU A 117 -14.37 -12.93 2.47
CA GLU A 117 -14.66 -13.64 1.23
C GLU A 117 -13.36 -13.76 0.42
N ARG A 118 -12.80 -14.97 0.31
CA ARG A 118 -11.61 -15.20 -0.51
C ARG A 118 -11.99 -15.13 -2.00
N LEU A 119 -11.74 -13.98 -2.61
CA LEU A 119 -11.94 -13.74 -4.03
C LEU A 119 -10.65 -14.06 -4.78
N GLY A 120 -10.72 -14.98 -5.75
CA GLY A 120 -9.61 -15.30 -6.65
C GLY A 120 -8.42 -16.05 -6.03
N ASP A 121 -7.32 -16.07 -6.78
CA ASP A 121 -6.07 -16.75 -6.43
C ASP A 121 -5.05 -15.76 -5.85
N GLU A 122 -5.14 -15.52 -4.54
CA GLU A 122 -4.22 -14.66 -3.79
C GLU A 122 -2.76 -15.19 -3.76
N ALA A 123 -2.46 -16.37 -4.33
CA ALA A 123 -1.12 -16.95 -4.35
C ALA A 123 -0.33 -16.64 -5.64
N THR A 124 -1.02 -16.32 -6.73
CA THR A 124 -0.39 -16.07 -8.04
C THR A 124 0.12 -14.63 -8.13
N PRO A 125 1.43 -14.42 -8.44
CA PRO A 125 1.98 -13.09 -8.68
C PRO A 125 1.30 -12.35 -9.82
N GLN A 126 0.72 -11.20 -9.50
CA GLN A 126 0.11 -10.30 -10.48
C GLN A 126 0.11 -8.88 -9.92
N LEU A 127 0.42 -7.90 -10.78
CA LEU A 127 0.18 -6.49 -10.51
C LEU A 127 -1.15 -6.06 -11.10
N GLU A 128 -1.75 -5.06 -10.47
CA GLU A 128 -2.83 -4.26 -11.03
C GLU A 128 -2.30 -2.95 -11.60
N ASN A 129 -2.99 -2.46 -12.63
CA ASN A 129 -2.81 -1.12 -13.15
C ASN A 129 -1.33 -0.76 -13.44
N GLY A 130 -0.58 -1.71 -14.02
CA GLY A 130 0.85 -1.54 -14.32
C GLY A 130 1.14 -0.49 -15.40
N GLY A 131 0.13 -0.08 -16.18
CA GLY A 131 0.16 1.04 -17.11
C GLY A 131 -0.37 2.36 -16.53
N PHE A 132 -0.80 2.38 -15.26
CA PHE A 132 -1.21 3.61 -14.56
C PHE A 132 -2.43 4.35 -15.14
N GLU A 133 -3.30 3.63 -15.84
CA GLU A 133 -4.47 4.20 -16.51
C GLU A 133 -5.62 4.45 -15.54
N GLU A 134 -5.80 3.56 -14.56
CA GLU A 134 -6.90 3.64 -13.61
C GLU A 134 -6.56 4.60 -12.46
N THR A 135 -7.44 5.56 -12.18
CA THR A 135 -7.23 6.57 -11.14
C THR A 135 -8.45 6.81 -10.27
N THR A 136 -8.23 7.27 -9.04
CA THR A 136 -9.28 7.90 -8.23
C THR A 136 -9.81 9.17 -8.92
N ALA A 137 -10.93 9.71 -8.42
CA ALA A 137 -11.44 11.00 -8.88
C ALA A 137 -10.46 12.17 -8.68
N ARG A 138 -9.44 11.99 -7.83
CA ARG A 138 -8.36 12.96 -7.56
C ARG A 138 -7.14 12.78 -8.48
N GLY A 139 -7.19 11.84 -9.42
CA GLY A 139 -6.07 11.56 -10.32
C GLY A 139 -4.93 10.78 -9.66
N VAL A 140 -5.19 10.04 -8.58
CA VAL A 140 -4.20 9.15 -7.95
C VAL A 140 -4.30 7.76 -8.59
N PRO A 141 -3.19 7.12 -9.02
CA PRO A 141 -3.23 5.78 -9.62
C PRO A 141 -3.78 4.74 -8.63
N LEU A 142 -4.72 3.92 -9.09
CA LEU A 142 -5.21 2.78 -8.31
C LEU A 142 -4.15 1.65 -8.30
N GLY A 143 -4.11 0.86 -7.23
CA GLY A 143 -3.16 -0.25 -7.03
C GLY A 143 -1.76 0.16 -6.57
N TRP A 144 -1.36 1.42 -6.81
CA TRP A 144 -0.05 1.94 -6.43
C TRP A 144 -0.15 2.84 -5.21
N TYR A 145 0.63 2.53 -4.17
CA TYR A 145 0.55 3.20 -2.88
C TYR A 145 1.90 3.75 -2.41
N TYR A 146 1.84 4.59 -1.37
CA TYR A 146 2.98 5.31 -0.79
C TYR A 146 3.78 6.09 -1.85
N LEU A 147 3.06 6.78 -2.73
CA LEU A 147 3.65 7.66 -3.73
C LEU A 147 4.52 8.73 -3.04
N ARG A 148 5.77 8.83 -3.49
CA ARG A 148 6.75 9.82 -3.05
C ARG A 148 7.36 10.47 -4.27
N GLN A 149 7.22 11.80 -4.36
CA GLN A 149 7.73 12.59 -5.49
C GLN A 149 7.39 11.94 -6.85
N ALA A 150 6.15 11.46 -6.96
CA ALA A 150 5.63 10.70 -8.09
C ALA A 150 4.48 11.45 -8.75
N GLU A 151 4.42 11.42 -10.07
CA GLU A 151 3.44 12.16 -10.87
C GLU A 151 3.01 11.33 -12.08
N LEU A 152 1.70 11.29 -12.34
CA LEU A 152 1.17 10.74 -13.59
C LEU A 152 1.36 11.74 -14.72
N ILE A 153 1.92 11.29 -15.83
CA ILE A 153 2.17 12.12 -17.01
C ILE A 153 1.44 11.56 -18.23
N SER A 154 0.83 12.46 -18.99
CA SER A 154 0.21 12.19 -20.31
C SER A 154 0.83 13.09 -21.37
N ASP A 155 2.06 12.76 -21.80
CA ASP A 155 2.83 13.52 -22.79
C ASP A 155 2.78 12.91 -24.20
N GLY A 156 1.97 11.85 -24.39
CA GLY A 156 1.85 11.10 -25.65
C GLY A 156 3.04 10.17 -25.95
N ARG A 157 4.05 10.10 -25.09
CA ARG A 157 5.22 9.21 -25.22
C ARG A 157 5.07 8.01 -24.26
N VAL A 158 3.96 7.30 -24.41
CA VAL A 158 3.55 6.16 -23.56
C VAL A 158 3.53 4.85 -24.35
N HIS A 159 3.57 3.75 -23.62
CA HIS A 159 3.65 2.38 -24.14
C HIS A 159 2.43 1.52 -23.76
N ALA A 160 1.79 1.80 -22.64
CA ALA A 160 0.49 1.26 -22.28
C ALA A 160 -0.50 2.41 -22.05
N GLY A 161 -1.57 2.47 -22.84
CA GLY A 161 -2.63 3.46 -22.65
C GLY A 161 -2.21 4.91 -22.96
N GLN A 162 -2.43 5.82 -22.01
CA GLN A 162 -2.28 7.27 -22.15
C GLN A 162 -1.38 7.89 -21.07
N ARG A 163 -0.93 7.12 -20.08
CA ARG A 163 -0.21 7.61 -18.91
C ARG A 163 1.09 6.87 -18.70
N SER A 164 2.00 7.52 -17.99
CA SER A 164 3.20 6.92 -17.40
C SER A 164 3.43 7.52 -16.02
N MET A 165 4.23 6.85 -15.20
CA MET A 165 4.57 7.32 -13.87
C MET A 165 5.96 7.94 -13.86
N ARG A 166 6.07 9.22 -13.51
CA ARG A 166 7.34 9.93 -13.32
C ARG A 166 7.73 9.94 -11.85
N PHE A 167 8.99 9.69 -11.56
CA PHE A 167 9.64 9.87 -10.27
C PHE A 167 10.81 10.82 -10.43
N ALA A 168 10.83 11.89 -9.65
CA ALA A 168 11.93 12.86 -9.69
C ALA A 168 12.38 13.22 -8.28
N SER A 169 13.70 13.27 -8.08
CA SER A 169 14.28 13.76 -6.83
C SER A 169 15.42 14.71 -7.11
N GLU A 170 15.40 15.86 -6.42
CA GLU A 170 16.47 16.85 -6.47
C GLU A 170 17.51 16.65 -5.36
N SER A 171 17.23 15.76 -4.40
CA SER A 171 18.04 15.59 -3.20
C SER A 171 18.10 14.12 -2.74
N LYS A 172 19.27 13.67 -2.27
CA LYS A 172 19.49 12.26 -1.87
C LYS A 172 18.78 11.87 -0.57
N ASP A 173 18.43 12.85 0.27
CA ASP A 173 17.70 12.65 1.52
C ASP A 173 16.21 12.28 1.31
N ARG A 174 15.72 12.38 0.07
CA ARG A 174 14.34 12.04 -0.30
C ARG A 174 14.31 10.96 -1.36
N THR A 175 13.52 9.93 -1.12
CA THR A 175 13.23 8.90 -2.12
C THR A 175 12.09 9.36 -3.04
N ALA A 176 12.10 8.92 -4.29
CA ALA A 176 11.03 9.14 -5.24
C ALA A 176 10.55 7.77 -5.76
N HIS A 177 9.43 7.27 -5.25
CA HIS A 177 9.02 5.89 -5.52
C HIS A 177 7.51 5.67 -5.38
N ALA A 178 7.05 4.52 -5.86
CA ALA A 178 5.74 3.94 -5.61
C ALA A 178 5.88 2.46 -5.27
N LEU A 179 4.97 1.92 -4.46
CA LEU A 179 4.94 0.53 -4.08
C LEU A 179 3.65 -0.16 -4.54
N GLN A 180 3.73 -1.46 -4.78
CA GLN A 180 2.58 -2.34 -4.96
C GLN A 180 2.85 -3.72 -4.36
N ALA A 181 1.87 -4.28 -3.65
CA ALA A 181 1.94 -5.60 -3.04
C ALA A 181 1.20 -6.60 -3.93
N PHE A 182 1.66 -7.85 -3.91
CA PHE A 182 0.99 -8.93 -4.62
C PHE A 182 1.25 -10.28 -3.96
N GLY A 183 0.32 -11.20 -4.17
CA GLY A 183 0.43 -12.59 -3.76
C GLY A 183 1.64 -13.27 -4.37
N CYS A 184 2.42 -14.03 -3.59
CA CYS A 184 3.59 -14.69 -4.15
C CYS A 184 3.91 -15.96 -3.37
N ASP A 185 3.31 -17.09 -3.75
CA ASP A 185 3.58 -18.37 -3.13
C ASP A 185 4.85 -19.04 -3.68
N GLY A 186 5.93 -18.99 -2.90
CA GLY A 186 7.23 -19.57 -3.23
C GLY A 186 7.29 -21.10 -3.22
N GLU A 187 6.26 -21.76 -2.69
CA GLU A 187 6.12 -23.22 -2.77
C GLU A 187 5.58 -23.63 -4.14
N ARG A 188 4.69 -22.80 -4.72
CA ARG A 188 4.07 -23.01 -6.02
C ARG A 188 4.91 -22.46 -7.17
N PHE A 189 5.57 -21.32 -7.00
CA PHE A 189 6.33 -20.65 -8.04
C PHE A 189 7.79 -20.43 -7.60
N ARG A 190 8.75 -20.77 -8.46
CA ARG A 190 10.19 -20.65 -8.15
C ARG A 190 10.85 -19.44 -8.80
N GLN A 191 10.23 -18.90 -9.84
CA GLN A 191 10.75 -17.80 -10.64
C GLN A 191 9.65 -16.78 -10.93
N LEU A 192 10.05 -15.52 -10.94
CA LEU A 192 9.21 -14.38 -11.27
C LEU A 192 9.84 -13.63 -12.43
N ARG A 193 9.12 -13.47 -13.53
CA ARG A 193 9.49 -12.53 -14.58
C ARG A 193 8.97 -11.17 -14.18
N VAL A 194 9.85 -10.18 -14.22
CA VAL A 194 9.53 -8.79 -13.92
C VAL A 194 9.95 -7.95 -15.10
N SER A 195 9.06 -7.09 -15.59
CA SER A 195 9.39 -6.20 -16.70
C SER A 195 8.76 -4.82 -16.55
N ALA A 196 9.39 -3.83 -17.17
CA ALA A 196 8.89 -2.47 -17.27
C ALA A 196 9.47 -1.77 -18.50
N ARG A 197 8.75 -0.77 -19.01
CA ARG A 197 9.32 0.28 -19.86
C ARG A 197 9.89 1.36 -18.97
N VAL A 198 11.11 1.81 -19.26
CA VAL A 198 11.83 2.78 -18.41
C VAL A 198 12.53 3.83 -19.26
N ARG A 199 12.37 5.09 -18.88
CA ARG A 199 13.12 6.25 -19.39
C ARG A 199 13.90 6.88 -18.23
N LEU A 200 15.12 7.35 -18.51
CA LEU A 200 16.02 7.92 -17.52
C LEU A 200 16.46 9.32 -17.96
N ASP A 201 16.46 10.29 -17.04
CA ASP A 201 17.11 11.59 -17.23
C ASP A 201 18.02 11.89 -16.03
N ARG A 202 19.32 12.04 -16.32
CA ARG A 202 20.37 12.45 -15.37
C ARG A 202 20.38 11.68 -14.04
N VAL A 203 20.12 10.37 -14.07
CA VAL A 203 20.28 9.50 -12.89
C VAL A 203 21.77 9.24 -12.68
N PRO A 204 22.38 9.61 -11.54
CA PRO A 204 23.83 9.51 -11.36
C PRO A 204 24.27 8.05 -11.17
N ALA A 205 25.57 7.80 -11.36
CA ALA A 205 26.17 6.53 -10.98
C ALA A 205 26.03 6.28 -9.47
N VAL A 206 25.82 5.02 -9.09
CA VAL A 206 25.67 4.61 -7.69
C VAL A 206 27.03 4.66 -6.99
N THR A 207 27.13 5.46 -5.93
CA THR A 207 28.35 5.59 -5.12
C THR A 207 28.17 5.04 -3.70
N ASP A 208 26.96 5.10 -3.16
CA ASP A 208 26.60 4.50 -1.87
C ASP A 208 25.92 3.14 -2.09
N ARG A 209 26.18 2.17 -1.23
CA ARG A 209 25.54 0.85 -1.28
C ARG A 209 24.05 0.91 -0.94
N SER A 210 23.58 1.95 -0.24
CA SER A 210 22.15 2.16 0.03
C SER A 210 21.39 2.78 -1.14
N ASP A 211 22.10 3.41 -2.08
CA ASP A 211 21.50 4.12 -3.19
C ASP A 211 21.08 3.14 -4.30
N PHE A 212 19.86 3.29 -4.83
CA PHE A 212 19.34 2.40 -5.86
C PHE A 212 18.32 3.10 -6.78
N ALA A 213 18.37 2.79 -8.07
CA ALA A 213 17.42 3.28 -9.07
C ALA A 213 16.95 2.10 -9.92
N GLY A 214 15.66 1.75 -9.85
CA GLY A 214 15.14 0.58 -10.56
C GLY A 214 13.95 -0.05 -9.86
N LEU A 215 13.91 -1.39 -9.88
CA LEU A 215 12.87 -2.19 -9.23
C LEU A 215 13.45 -2.91 -8.01
N GLN A 216 12.81 -2.73 -6.85
CA GLN A 216 13.15 -3.43 -5.61
C GLN A 216 12.00 -4.33 -5.22
N ILE A 217 12.25 -5.62 -5.01
CA ILE A 217 11.22 -6.57 -4.59
C ILE A 217 11.62 -7.17 -3.25
N HIS A 218 10.74 -7.03 -2.26
CA HIS A 218 10.89 -7.66 -0.94
C HIS A 218 9.88 -8.78 -0.79
N PHE A 219 10.32 -9.94 -0.32
CA PHE A 219 9.49 -11.11 -0.09
C PHE A 219 9.26 -11.32 1.41
N TYR A 220 8.05 -11.73 1.75
CA TYR A 220 7.63 -11.96 3.13
C TYR A 220 6.92 -13.31 3.28
N ASP A 221 7.04 -13.93 4.45
CA ASP A 221 6.26 -15.12 4.81
C ASP A 221 4.87 -14.77 5.36
N ASP A 222 4.13 -15.79 5.77
CA ASP A 222 2.78 -15.71 6.37
C ASP A 222 2.74 -14.86 7.65
N ARG A 223 3.87 -14.77 8.37
CA ARG A 223 4.05 -13.95 9.58
C ARG A 223 4.53 -12.53 9.27
N ARG A 224 4.57 -12.14 7.99
CA ARG A 224 5.09 -10.86 7.50
C ARG A 224 6.58 -10.64 7.84
N MET A 225 7.33 -11.72 8.05
CA MET A 225 8.78 -11.63 8.22
C MET A 225 9.47 -11.63 6.87
N SER A 226 10.48 -10.76 6.69
CA SER A 226 11.25 -10.72 5.46
C SER A 226 12.00 -12.05 5.25
N VAL A 227 11.85 -12.65 4.07
CA VAL A 227 12.50 -13.91 3.67
C VAL A 227 13.49 -13.74 2.51
N GLY A 228 13.60 -12.53 1.97
CA GLY A 228 14.55 -12.21 0.92
C GLY A 228 14.17 -10.95 0.16
N SER A 229 15.07 -10.48 -0.69
CA SER A 229 14.85 -9.37 -1.59
C SER A 229 15.62 -9.55 -2.89
N GLN A 230 15.18 -8.87 -3.94
CA GLN A 230 15.80 -8.82 -5.25
C GLN A 230 15.83 -7.38 -5.74
N LEU A 231 16.92 -7.01 -6.40
CA LEU A 231 17.12 -5.70 -7.00
C LEU A 231 17.33 -5.88 -8.50
N ILE A 232 16.56 -5.16 -9.32
CA ILE A 232 16.71 -5.15 -10.78
C ILE A 232 17.14 -3.75 -11.19
N GLY A 233 18.42 -3.64 -11.58
CA GLY A 233 19.16 -2.39 -11.70
C GLY A 233 20.53 -2.51 -11.00
N PRO A 234 21.14 -1.40 -10.56
CA PRO A 234 20.67 -0.03 -10.72
C PRO A 234 20.75 0.43 -12.18
N TRP A 235 19.78 1.22 -12.61
CA TRP A 235 19.83 1.89 -13.90
C TRP A 235 20.24 3.34 -13.71
N THR A 236 21.23 3.78 -14.49
CA THR A 236 21.85 5.10 -14.34
C THR A 236 22.07 5.74 -15.72
N GLY A 237 22.38 7.03 -15.73
CA GLY A 237 22.59 7.83 -16.93
C GLY A 237 21.32 8.48 -17.45
N THR A 238 21.33 8.77 -18.74
CA THR A 238 20.20 9.34 -19.51
C THR A 238 19.93 8.44 -20.70
N SER A 239 18.68 8.02 -20.87
CA SER A 239 18.27 7.16 -21.97
C SER A 239 16.80 7.37 -22.28
N ASP A 240 16.45 7.33 -23.57
CA ASP A 240 15.03 7.24 -23.96
C ASP A 240 14.43 5.88 -23.52
N TRP A 241 13.13 5.71 -23.75
CA TRP A 241 12.38 4.52 -23.35
C TRP A 241 13.02 3.21 -23.83
N SER A 242 13.24 2.31 -22.88
CA SER A 242 13.76 0.97 -23.12
C SER A 242 12.96 -0.06 -22.32
N ARG A 243 12.80 -1.28 -22.85
CA ARG A 243 12.24 -2.39 -22.07
C ARG A 243 13.34 -2.96 -21.18
N ARG A 244 13.03 -3.10 -19.89
CA ARG A 244 13.85 -3.79 -18.90
C ARG A 244 13.08 -5.02 -18.46
N GLU A 245 13.74 -6.17 -18.46
CA GLU A 245 13.13 -7.44 -18.08
C GLU A 245 14.19 -8.30 -17.40
N GLU A 246 13.81 -8.95 -16.31
CA GLU A 246 14.63 -9.93 -15.61
C GLU A 246 13.77 -11.08 -15.10
N VAL A 247 14.38 -12.27 -14.99
CA VAL A 247 13.78 -13.42 -14.31
C VAL A 247 14.53 -13.63 -13.00
N ILE A 248 13.83 -13.42 -11.89
CA ILE A 248 14.40 -13.53 -10.54
C ILE A 248 13.86 -14.77 -9.82
N ARG A 249 14.57 -15.21 -8.78
CA ARG A 249 14.13 -16.33 -7.93
C ARG A 249 13.16 -15.87 -6.86
N ILE A 250 12.14 -16.68 -6.61
CA ILE A 250 11.21 -16.50 -5.49
C ILE A 250 11.71 -17.36 -4.31
N PRO A 251 11.90 -16.79 -3.11
CA PRO A 251 12.23 -17.57 -1.91
C PRO A 251 11.12 -18.59 -1.61
N PRO A 252 11.45 -19.86 -1.28
CA PRO A 252 10.45 -20.91 -1.05
C PRO A 252 9.38 -20.58 -0.01
N ARG A 253 9.74 -19.77 0.99
CA ARG A 253 8.83 -19.37 2.10
C ARG A 253 8.03 -18.10 1.81
N ALA A 254 8.20 -17.49 0.64
CA ALA A 254 7.44 -16.31 0.29
C ALA A 254 5.95 -16.66 0.20
N LYS A 255 5.10 -15.77 0.72
CA LYS A 255 3.64 -15.76 0.54
C LYS A 255 3.15 -14.42 -0.03
N LEU A 256 3.97 -13.38 0.09
CA LEU A 256 3.71 -12.02 -0.37
C LEU A 256 5.02 -11.44 -0.92
N ALA A 257 4.89 -10.58 -1.93
CA ALA A 257 5.96 -9.69 -2.35
C ALA A 257 5.48 -8.23 -2.41
N VAL A 258 6.40 -7.30 -2.17
CA VAL A 258 6.20 -5.86 -2.35
C VAL A 258 7.21 -5.38 -3.38
N LEU A 259 6.72 -4.92 -4.53
CA LEU A 259 7.50 -4.24 -5.55
C LEU A 259 7.54 -2.75 -5.26
N GLY A 260 8.73 -2.17 -5.23
CA GLY A 260 8.96 -0.74 -5.30
C GLY A 260 9.61 -0.37 -6.63
N ILE A 261 9.18 0.74 -7.20
CA ILE A 261 9.74 1.32 -8.44
C ILE A 261 10.19 2.75 -8.18
N GLY A 262 11.33 3.17 -8.75
CA GLY A 262 11.79 4.56 -8.70
C GLY A 262 13.23 4.74 -8.23
N LEU A 263 13.47 5.87 -7.56
CA LEU A 263 14.74 6.34 -7.01
C LEU A 263 14.76 6.22 -5.48
N PHE A 264 15.67 5.41 -4.97
CA PHE A 264 15.89 5.16 -3.55
C PHE A 264 17.24 5.76 -3.14
N GLY A 265 17.25 7.00 -2.65
CA GLY A 265 18.48 7.70 -2.24
C GLY A 265 19.24 8.41 -3.38
N LEU A 266 18.65 8.46 -4.58
CA LEU A 266 19.27 9.06 -5.76
C LEU A 266 18.50 10.27 -6.28
N THR A 267 19.24 11.20 -6.88
CA THR A 267 18.69 12.33 -7.65
C THR A 267 18.44 11.96 -9.11
N GLY A 268 17.79 12.85 -9.84
CA GLY A 268 17.47 12.68 -11.26
C GLY A 268 16.01 12.32 -11.47
N GLU A 269 15.69 11.79 -12.64
CA GLU A 269 14.34 11.46 -13.04
C GLU A 269 14.27 10.10 -13.71
N MET A 270 13.23 9.33 -13.36
CA MET A 270 12.87 8.07 -13.98
C MET A 270 11.39 8.07 -14.35
N LEU A 271 11.06 7.56 -15.53
CA LEU A 271 9.68 7.26 -15.88
C LEU A 271 9.51 5.77 -16.06
N PHE A 272 8.35 5.28 -15.63
CA PHE A 272 7.93 3.89 -15.74
C PHE A 272 6.61 3.81 -16.49
N ASP A 273 6.48 2.77 -17.29
CA ASP A 273 5.23 2.35 -17.94
C ASP A 273 5.24 0.83 -18.15
N ASP A 274 4.08 0.22 -18.39
CA ASP A 274 3.90 -1.20 -18.68
C ASP A 274 4.63 -2.12 -17.66
N VAL A 275 4.46 -1.84 -16.37
CA VAL A 275 5.10 -2.60 -15.29
C VAL A 275 4.34 -3.91 -15.08
N ARG A 276 5.05 -5.04 -15.16
CA ARG A 276 4.46 -6.38 -15.07
C ARG A 276 5.24 -7.30 -14.16
N VAL A 277 4.51 -8.16 -13.46
CA VAL A 277 5.06 -9.35 -12.80
C VAL A 277 4.26 -10.57 -13.25
N GLU A 278 4.96 -11.64 -13.58
CA GLU A 278 4.35 -12.89 -14.03
C GLU A 278 5.12 -14.05 -13.42
N ALA A 279 4.41 -15.02 -12.84
CA ALA A 279 5.03 -16.28 -12.47
C ALA A 279 5.55 -16.97 -13.73
N VAL A 280 6.80 -17.47 -13.68
CA VAL A 280 7.33 -18.33 -14.73
C VAL A 280 6.92 -19.75 -14.41
N SER A 281 6.15 -20.37 -15.31
CA SER A 281 5.81 -21.78 -15.20
C SER A 281 7.07 -22.64 -15.11
N PRO A 282 7.09 -23.69 -14.26
CA PRO A 282 8.22 -24.59 -14.13
C PRO A 282 8.57 -25.30 -15.44
#